data_AF-A0A674K203-F1
#
_entry.id   AF-A0A674K203-F1
#
_cell.length_a   1.000
_cell.length_b   1.000
_cell.length_c   1.000
_cell.angle_alpha   90.00
_cell.angle_beta   90.00
_cell.angle_gamma   90.00
#
_symmetry.space_group_name_H-M   'P 1'
#
loop_
_entity.id
_entity.type
_entity.pdbx_description
1 polymer ?
#
loop_
_entity_poly.entity_id
_entity_poly.type
_entity_poly.pdbx_seq_one_letter_code
_entity_poly.pdbx_strand_id
1 'polypeptide(L)'
;MAQWQEVQQLENTYLEQVHQLYSEEHLPMDVRQYLAPWLEDQNWSRAAEPPAAEPHSAQAHMLFHTLLALLDDQYSRFGASEDDFVLKHNLRKSKLNLQANYQECPEQLANVIANLLREEKAILSRGLTAQQAAAQPPSSAPMETDRQQKIERRLAETRAAVQVGTARLSRMPPSPPGAGFEPATRWLHAPGASRQPGCAHAPGTPCP
;
A
#
# COMPACT_ATOMS: atom_id res chain seq x y z
N MET A 1 -17.28 -12.92 -12.32
CA MET A 1 -17.70 -12.11 -11.15
C MET A 1 -17.74 -10.66 -11.62
N ALA A 2 -18.60 -9.84 -11.04
CA ALA A 2 -18.62 -8.41 -11.38
C ALA A 2 -17.37 -7.73 -10.80
N GLN A 3 -16.75 -6.82 -11.54
CA GLN A 3 -15.64 -5.97 -11.09
C GLN A 3 -15.98 -5.29 -9.76
N TRP A 4 -17.22 -4.84 -9.59
CA TRP A 4 -17.69 -4.24 -8.34
C TRP A 4 -17.49 -5.15 -7.11
N GLN A 5 -17.71 -6.46 -7.28
CA GLN A 5 -17.55 -7.43 -6.20
C GLN A 5 -16.07 -7.57 -5.79
N GLU A 6 -15.15 -7.45 -6.75
CA GLU A 6 -13.72 -7.45 -6.48
C GLU A 6 -13.29 -6.15 -5.78
N VAL A 7 -13.88 -5.02 -6.17
CA VAL A 7 -13.61 -3.71 -5.53
C VAL A 7 -13.96 -3.75 -4.05
N GLN A 8 -15.10 -4.35 -3.70
CA GLN A 8 -15.57 -4.47 -2.32
C GLN A 8 -14.67 -5.34 -1.42
N GLN A 9 -13.75 -6.12 -2.00
CA GLN A 9 -12.82 -6.98 -1.25
C GLN A 9 -11.45 -6.32 -1.01
N LEU A 10 -11.24 -5.10 -1.53
CA LEU A 10 -10.00 -4.35 -1.33
C LEU A 10 -9.82 -3.93 0.13
N GLU A 11 -8.57 -3.64 0.50
CA GLU A 11 -8.26 -3.04 1.80
C GLU A 11 -8.84 -1.63 1.93
N ASN A 12 -9.09 -1.19 3.17
CA ASN A 12 -9.75 0.08 3.48
C ASN A 12 -9.09 1.28 2.76
N THR A 13 -7.76 1.33 2.67
CA THR A 13 -7.02 2.41 1.98
C THR A 13 -7.41 2.56 0.49
N TYR A 14 -7.77 1.46 -0.18
CA TYR A 14 -8.23 1.50 -1.57
C TYR A 14 -9.73 1.74 -1.67
N LEU A 15 -10.52 1.26 -0.70
CA LEU A 15 -11.94 1.59 -0.62
C LEU A 15 -12.16 3.10 -0.44
N GLU A 16 -11.33 3.79 0.34
CA GLU A 16 -11.37 5.26 0.45
C GLU A 16 -11.09 5.96 -0.89
N GLN A 17 -10.20 5.41 -1.72
CA GLN A 17 -9.97 5.94 -3.08
C GLN A 17 -11.21 5.75 -3.97
N VAL A 18 -11.92 4.63 -3.82
CA VAL A 18 -13.19 4.41 -4.51
C VAL A 18 -14.25 5.38 -4.01
N HIS A 19 -14.35 5.63 -2.70
CA HIS A 19 -15.28 6.64 -2.17
C HIS A 19 -14.98 8.04 -2.73
N GLN A 20 -13.71 8.43 -2.82
CA GLN A 20 -13.31 9.70 -3.44
C GLN A 20 -13.68 9.76 -4.92
N LEU A 21 -13.47 8.67 -5.68
CA LEU A 21 -13.83 8.57 -7.10
C LEU A 21 -15.32 8.88 -7.35
N TYR A 22 -16.19 8.49 -6.41
CA TYR A 22 -17.65 8.71 -6.50
C TYR A 22 -18.14 9.98 -5.79
N SER A 23 -17.25 10.81 -5.24
CA SER A 23 -17.63 12.01 -4.48
C SER A 23 -18.05 13.19 -5.38
N GLU A 24 -17.69 13.20 -6.66
CA GLU A 24 -17.86 14.34 -7.58
C GLU A 24 -19.16 14.31 -8.43
N GLU A 25 -20.21 13.64 -7.96
CA GLU A 25 -21.62 13.77 -8.41
C GLU A 25 -22.06 13.27 -9.81
N HIS A 26 -21.23 12.63 -10.63
CA HIS A 26 -21.67 12.26 -12.00
C HIS A 26 -22.51 10.97 -12.11
N LEU A 27 -22.17 9.91 -11.36
CA LEU A 27 -22.92 8.67 -11.28
C LEU A 27 -22.96 8.23 -9.80
N PRO A 28 -24.14 8.15 -9.16
CA PRO A 28 -24.23 7.77 -7.75
C PRO A 28 -23.74 6.34 -7.48
N MET A 29 -23.09 6.15 -6.32
CA MET A 29 -22.60 4.84 -5.88
C MET A 29 -23.71 3.77 -5.84
N ASP A 30 -24.93 4.15 -5.43
CA ASP A 30 -26.08 3.25 -5.42
C ASP A 30 -26.37 2.70 -6.82
N VAL A 31 -26.32 3.55 -7.85
CA VAL A 31 -26.54 3.16 -9.25
C VAL A 31 -25.41 2.25 -9.73
N ARG A 32 -24.16 2.62 -9.42
CA ARG A 32 -22.97 1.82 -9.75
C ARG A 32 -23.06 0.40 -9.18
N GLN A 33 -23.40 0.29 -7.90
CA GLN A 33 -23.51 -0.99 -7.19
C GLN A 33 -24.66 -1.81 -7.74
N TYR A 34 -25.81 -1.18 -7.94
CA TYR A 34 -27.03 -1.90 -8.30
C TYR A 34 -27.01 -2.45 -9.72
N LEU A 35 -26.51 -1.63 -10.65
CA LEU A 35 -26.43 -1.99 -12.07
C LEU A 35 -25.05 -2.56 -12.43
N ALA A 36 -24.22 -2.94 -11.45
CA ALA A 36 -22.84 -3.38 -11.68
C ALA A 36 -22.69 -4.41 -12.81
N PRO A 37 -23.45 -5.52 -12.84
CA PRO A 37 -23.29 -6.52 -13.90
C PRO A 37 -23.64 -5.98 -15.29
N TRP A 38 -24.65 -5.10 -15.38
CA TRP A 38 -25.07 -4.52 -16.65
C TRP A 38 -24.11 -3.45 -17.14
N LEU A 39 -23.70 -2.54 -16.24
CA LEU A 39 -22.73 -1.47 -16.53
C LEU A 39 -21.43 -2.06 -17.04
N GLU A 40 -20.94 -3.15 -16.45
CA GLU A 40 -19.65 -3.74 -16.82
C GLU A 40 -19.67 -4.49 -18.16
N ASP A 41 -20.85 -4.89 -18.64
CA ASP A 41 -21.04 -5.61 -19.91
C ASP A 41 -21.08 -4.66 -21.13
N GLN A 42 -21.32 -3.37 -20.93
CA GLN A 42 -21.43 -2.41 -22.02
C GLN A 42 -20.08 -1.84 -22.46
N ASN A 43 -19.97 -1.50 -23.75
CA ASN A 43 -18.78 -0.85 -24.30
C ASN A 43 -18.90 0.69 -24.26
N TRP A 44 -18.70 1.26 -23.06
CA TRP A 44 -18.85 2.70 -22.81
C TRP A 44 -17.85 3.57 -23.57
N SER A 45 -16.62 3.09 -23.81
CA SER A 45 -15.61 3.83 -24.58
C SER A 45 -16.08 4.08 -26.01
N ARG A 46 -16.68 3.08 -26.66
CA ARG A 46 -17.26 3.24 -28.00
C ARG A 46 -18.49 4.15 -27.98
N ALA A 47 -19.31 4.08 -26.93
CA ALA A 47 -20.48 4.94 -26.81
C ALA A 47 -20.08 6.42 -26.60
N ALA A 48 -18.99 6.69 -25.89
CA ALA A 48 -18.48 8.02 -25.59
C ALA A 48 -17.86 8.73 -26.81
N GLU A 49 -17.30 7.98 -27.76
CA GLU A 49 -16.64 8.50 -28.95
C GLU A 49 -17.51 8.30 -30.19
N PRO A 50 -18.43 9.24 -30.53
CA PRO A 50 -19.16 9.16 -31.77
C PRO A 50 -18.20 9.22 -32.97
N PRO A 51 -18.46 8.47 -34.06
CA PRO A 51 -17.70 8.60 -35.29
C PRO A 51 -17.71 10.06 -35.78
N ALA A 52 -16.61 10.56 -36.33
CA ALA A 52 -16.52 11.95 -36.82
C ALA A 52 -17.59 12.34 -37.86
N ALA A 53 -18.25 11.35 -38.48
CA ALA A 53 -19.34 11.54 -39.43
C ALA A 53 -20.71 11.76 -38.76
N GLU A 54 -20.89 11.34 -37.51
CA GLU A 54 -22.16 11.39 -36.80
C GLU A 54 -22.06 12.30 -35.57
N PRO A 55 -22.85 13.38 -35.48
CA PRO A 55 -22.80 14.30 -34.35
C PRO A 55 -23.35 13.69 -33.05
N HIS A 56 -24.09 12.57 -33.12
CA HIS A 56 -24.69 11.90 -31.97
C HIS A 56 -24.41 10.40 -31.99
N SER A 57 -24.02 9.86 -30.84
CA SER A 57 -23.84 8.42 -30.65
C SER A 57 -25.19 7.78 -30.38
N ALA A 58 -25.78 7.16 -31.42
CA ALA A 58 -27.00 6.35 -31.28
C ALA A 58 -26.83 5.25 -30.21
N GLN A 59 -25.60 4.75 -30.05
CA GLN A 59 -25.27 3.80 -29.00
C GLN A 59 -25.36 4.42 -27.61
N ALA A 60 -24.81 5.63 -27.39
CA ALA A 60 -24.93 6.32 -26.11
C ALA A 60 -26.38 6.59 -25.73
N HIS A 61 -27.20 7.02 -26.68
CA HIS A 61 -28.63 7.25 -26.47
C HIS A 61 -29.36 5.95 -26.07
N MET A 62 -29.11 4.85 -26.78
CA MET A 62 -29.71 3.55 -26.48
C MET A 62 -29.30 3.05 -25.09
N LEU A 63 -28.01 3.14 -24.75
CA LEU A 63 -27.52 2.74 -23.43
C LEU A 63 -28.11 3.62 -22.32
N PHE A 64 -28.21 4.93 -22.55
CA PHE A 64 -28.80 5.86 -21.59
C PHE A 64 -30.27 5.53 -21.30
N HIS A 65 -31.09 5.34 -22.34
CA HIS A 65 -32.49 4.98 -22.14
C HIS A 65 -32.66 3.59 -21.52
N THR A 66 -31.76 2.66 -21.83
CA THR A 66 -31.73 1.34 -21.19
C THR A 66 -31.40 1.45 -19.70
N LEU A 67 -30.41 2.29 -19.34
CA LEU A 67 -30.08 2.57 -17.94
C LEU A 67 -31.30 3.11 -17.18
N LEU A 68 -32.01 4.08 -17.76
CA LEU A 68 -33.22 4.65 -17.14
C LEU A 68 -34.32 3.59 -16.98
N ALA A 69 -34.51 2.72 -17.97
CA ALA A 69 -35.49 1.64 -17.92
C ALA A 69 -35.13 0.57 -16.86
N LEU A 70 -33.85 0.27 -16.69
CA LEU A 70 -33.37 -0.62 -15.63
C LEU A 70 -33.61 0.00 -14.25
N LEU A 71 -33.41 1.31 -14.09
CA LEU A 71 -33.80 1.98 -12.84
C LEU A 71 -35.32 1.89 -12.59
N ASP A 72 -36.13 1.94 -13.66
CA ASP A 72 -37.59 1.81 -13.58
C ASP A 72 -38.09 0.44 -13.17
N ASP A 73 -37.61 -0.63 -13.81
CA ASP A 73 -37.98 -2.02 -13.49
C ASP A 73 -37.76 -2.31 -12.00
N GLN A 74 -36.67 -1.76 -11.46
CA GLN A 74 -36.31 -1.97 -10.08
C GLN A 74 -37.26 -1.26 -9.11
N TYR A 75 -37.88 -0.12 -9.47
CA TYR A 75 -38.93 0.49 -8.66
C TYR A 75 -40.14 -0.42 -8.46
N SER A 76 -40.41 -1.28 -9.43
CA SER A 76 -41.56 -2.18 -9.43
C SER A 76 -41.34 -3.43 -8.57
N ARG A 77 -40.08 -3.81 -8.31
CA ARG A 77 -39.71 -5.07 -7.65
C ARG A 77 -39.48 -4.95 -6.15
N PHE A 78 -39.09 -3.77 -5.65
CA PHE A 78 -38.89 -3.53 -4.22
C PHE A 78 -40.22 -3.47 -3.46
N GLY A 79 -40.37 -4.37 -2.48
CA GLY A 79 -41.60 -4.57 -1.73
C GLY A 79 -41.36 -4.73 -0.23
N ALA A 80 -41.68 -3.65 0.50
CA ALA A 80 -42.02 -3.60 1.93
C ALA A 80 -40.91 -3.66 3.01
N SER A 81 -39.61 -3.63 2.67
CA SER A 81 -38.55 -3.38 3.67
C SER A 81 -38.23 -1.88 3.84
N GLU A 82 -37.69 -1.47 4.99
CA GLU A 82 -37.23 -0.08 5.22
C GLU A 82 -35.97 0.26 4.41
N ASP A 83 -35.03 -0.69 4.27
CA ASP A 83 -33.84 -0.53 3.42
C ASP A 83 -34.24 -0.34 1.94
N ASP A 84 -35.30 -1.03 1.51
CA ASP A 84 -35.86 -0.91 0.16
C ASP A 84 -36.46 0.48 -0.07
N PHE A 85 -37.00 1.13 0.96
CA PHE A 85 -37.59 2.46 0.83
C PHE A 85 -36.52 3.52 0.55
N VAL A 86 -35.44 3.53 1.33
CA VAL A 86 -34.33 4.48 1.15
C VAL A 86 -33.65 4.27 -0.19
N LEU A 87 -33.31 3.01 -0.51
CA LEU A 87 -32.69 2.69 -1.79
C LEU A 87 -33.59 3.07 -2.98
N LYS A 88 -34.89 2.79 -2.90
CA LYS A 88 -35.86 3.20 -3.93
C LYS A 88 -35.92 4.72 -4.09
N HIS A 89 -35.90 5.47 -3.00
CA HIS A 89 -35.82 6.93 -3.06
C HIS A 89 -34.53 7.41 -3.74
N ASN A 90 -33.38 6.86 -3.34
CA ASN A 90 -32.07 7.21 -3.90
C ASN A 90 -32.02 6.91 -5.41
N LEU A 91 -32.50 5.75 -5.84
CA LEU A 91 -32.55 5.38 -7.26
C LEU A 91 -33.53 6.28 -8.04
N ARG A 92 -34.66 6.71 -7.44
CA ARG A 92 -35.59 7.69 -8.06
C ARG A 92 -34.92 9.04 -8.27
N LYS A 93 -34.27 9.55 -7.23
CA LYS A 93 -33.51 10.80 -7.31
C LYS A 93 -32.40 10.71 -8.34
N SER A 94 -31.66 9.59 -8.34
CA SER A 94 -30.57 9.35 -9.30
C SER A 94 -31.07 9.36 -10.74
N LYS A 95 -32.19 8.72 -11.04
CA LYS A 95 -32.81 8.75 -12.37
C LYS A 95 -33.12 10.17 -12.82
N LEU A 96 -33.78 10.96 -11.96
CA LEU A 96 -34.12 12.35 -12.27
C LEU A 96 -32.87 13.20 -12.53
N ASN A 97 -31.84 13.03 -11.71
CA ASN A 97 -30.57 13.74 -11.88
C ASN A 97 -29.87 13.35 -13.19
N LEU A 98 -29.83 12.06 -13.52
CA LEU A 98 -29.24 11.58 -14.77
C LEU A 98 -29.99 12.11 -16.00
N GLN A 99 -31.32 12.19 -15.94
CA GLN A 99 -32.13 12.82 -16.99
C GLN A 99 -31.80 14.31 -17.12
N ALA A 100 -31.79 15.06 -16.01
CA ALA A 100 -31.50 16.48 -16.03
C ALA A 100 -30.11 16.81 -16.60
N ASN A 101 -29.11 15.98 -16.32
CA ASN A 101 -27.72 16.27 -16.65
C ASN A 101 -27.26 15.72 -18.01
N TYR A 102 -27.86 14.63 -18.49
CA TYR A 102 -27.32 13.89 -19.65
C TYR A 102 -28.33 13.57 -20.75
N GLN A 103 -29.60 13.96 -20.62
CA GLN A 103 -30.61 13.67 -21.66
C GLN A 103 -30.27 14.33 -23.01
N GLU A 104 -29.69 15.52 -23.00
CA GLU A 104 -29.32 16.25 -24.23
C GLU A 104 -28.00 15.74 -24.84
N CYS A 105 -27.11 15.18 -24.02
CA CYS A 105 -25.82 14.65 -24.48
C CYS A 105 -25.41 13.38 -23.71
N PRO A 106 -26.02 12.22 -24.02
CA PRO A 106 -25.74 10.94 -23.37
C PRO A 106 -24.29 10.46 -23.50
N GLU A 107 -23.55 10.95 -24.50
CA GLU A 107 -22.13 10.66 -24.73
C GLU A 107 -21.27 11.09 -23.54
N GLN A 108 -21.63 12.19 -22.87
CA GLN A 108 -20.93 12.66 -21.69
C GLN A 108 -21.06 11.66 -20.54
N LEU A 109 -22.26 11.10 -20.33
CA LEU A 109 -22.46 10.05 -19.33
C LEU A 109 -21.66 8.80 -19.69
N ALA A 110 -21.67 8.39 -20.97
CA ALA A 110 -20.87 7.26 -21.42
C ALA A 110 -19.38 7.47 -21.14
N ASN A 111 -18.85 8.68 -21.37
CA ASN A 111 -17.48 9.03 -21.05
C ASN A 111 -17.19 8.96 -19.54
N VAL A 112 -18.09 9.53 -18.72
CA VAL A 112 -18.01 9.44 -17.25
C VAL A 112 -17.93 7.98 -16.82
N ILE A 113 -18.87 7.13 -17.24
CA ILE A 113 -18.91 5.72 -16.84
C ILE A 113 -17.65 4.98 -17.32
N ALA A 114 -17.18 5.26 -18.54
CA ALA A 114 -15.95 4.69 -19.06
C ALA A 114 -14.73 5.06 -18.21
N ASN A 115 -14.65 6.30 -17.74
CA ASN A 115 -13.56 6.77 -16.88
C ASN A 115 -13.65 6.15 -15.47
N LEU A 116 -14.83 6.16 -14.85
CA LEU A 116 -15.07 5.52 -13.55
C LEU A 116 -14.64 4.04 -13.56
N LEU A 117 -15.10 3.26 -14.54
CA LEU A 117 -14.76 1.84 -14.63
C LEU A 117 -13.26 1.62 -14.88
N ARG A 118 -12.61 2.52 -15.63
CA ARG A 118 -11.15 2.46 -15.88
C ARG A 118 -10.36 2.78 -14.60
N GLU A 119 -10.77 3.78 -13.86
CA GLU A 119 -10.13 4.20 -12.62
C GLU A 119 -10.34 3.16 -11.51
N GLU A 120 -11.52 2.57 -11.41
CA GLU A 120 -11.76 1.40 -10.54
C GLU A 120 -10.81 0.25 -10.86
N LYS A 121 -10.62 -0.10 -12.15
CA LYS A 121 -9.64 -1.13 -12.55
C LYS A 121 -8.21 -0.75 -12.15
N ALA A 122 -7.86 0.54 -12.26
CA ALA A 122 -6.57 1.03 -11.81
C ALA A 122 -6.42 0.87 -10.29
N ILE A 123 -7.42 1.26 -9.50
CA ILE A 123 -7.43 1.08 -8.04
C ILE A 123 -7.30 -0.41 -7.67
N LEU A 124 -8.10 -1.28 -8.31
CA LEU A 124 -8.03 -2.74 -8.14
C LEU A 124 -6.63 -3.27 -8.40
N SER A 125 -6.02 -2.90 -9.53
CA SER A 125 -4.68 -3.36 -9.89
C SER A 125 -3.62 -2.97 -8.86
N ARG A 126 -3.71 -1.75 -8.31
CA ARG A 126 -2.81 -1.27 -7.24
C ARG A 126 -3.03 -2.05 -5.95
N GLY A 127 -4.29 -2.28 -5.57
CA GLY A 127 -4.65 -3.04 -4.38
C GLY A 127 -4.16 -4.48 -4.42
N LEU A 128 -4.39 -5.17 -5.54
CA LEU A 128 -3.91 -6.54 -5.75
C LEU A 128 -2.37 -6.63 -5.72
N THR A 129 -1.69 -5.67 -6.36
CA THR A 129 -0.22 -5.62 -6.37
C THR A 129 0.34 -5.41 -4.96
N ALA A 130 -0.27 -4.53 -4.17
CA ALA A 130 0.16 -4.28 -2.79
C ALA A 130 -0.06 -5.51 -1.90
N GLN A 131 -1.19 -6.19 -2.06
CA GLN A 131 -1.49 -7.41 -1.31
C GLN A 131 -0.52 -8.55 -1.66
N GLN A 132 -0.14 -8.69 -2.94
CA GLN A 132 0.89 -9.62 -3.37
C GLN A 132 2.26 -9.25 -2.81
N ALA A 133 2.63 -7.97 -2.80
CA ALA A 133 3.89 -7.50 -2.22
C ALA A 133 3.97 -7.77 -0.71
N ALA A 134 2.86 -7.66 0.02
CA ALA A 134 2.77 -8.00 1.43
C ALA A 134 2.81 -9.52 1.70
N ALA A 135 2.36 -10.34 0.74
CA ALA A 135 2.37 -11.79 0.83
C ALA A 135 3.70 -12.44 0.39
N GLN A 136 4.57 -11.71 -0.31
CA GLN A 136 5.93 -12.18 -0.60
C GLN A 136 6.77 -12.15 0.70
N PRO A 137 7.47 -13.24 1.06
CA PRO A 137 8.46 -13.18 2.13
C PRO A 137 9.50 -12.11 1.79
N PRO A 138 10.12 -11.42 2.77
CA PRO A 138 11.18 -10.48 2.47
C PRO A 138 12.23 -11.24 1.65
N SER A 139 12.35 -10.89 0.37
CA SER A 139 13.38 -11.41 -0.49
C SER A 139 14.68 -11.02 0.18
N SER A 140 15.33 -11.98 0.82
CA SER A 140 16.65 -11.80 1.38
C SER A 140 17.53 -11.31 0.24
N ALA A 141 17.85 -10.02 0.27
CA ALA A 141 18.85 -9.48 -0.63
C ALA A 141 20.12 -10.31 -0.42
N PRO A 142 20.81 -10.76 -1.48
CA PRO A 142 22.00 -11.61 -1.35
C PRO A 142 23.11 -10.96 -0.49
N MET A 143 23.05 -9.64 -0.29
CA MET A 143 23.94 -8.86 0.57
C MET A 143 23.68 -9.05 2.07
N GLU A 144 22.44 -9.32 2.49
CA GLU A 144 22.10 -9.63 3.89
C GLU A 144 22.64 -11.03 4.26
N THR A 145 22.56 -11.99 3.32
CA THR A 145 23.02 -13.37 3.52
C THR A 145 24.54 -13.46 3.70
N ASP A 146 25.34 -12.71 2.92
CA ASP A 146 26.80 -12.66 3.10
C ASP A 146 27.17 -12.10 4.48
N ARG A 147 26.50 -11.01 4.89
CA ARG A 147 26.70 -10.42 6.22
C ARG A 147 26.33 -11.39 7.33
N GLN A 148 25.22 -12.11 7.17
CA GLN A 148 24.75 -13.10 8.14
C GLN A 148 25.72 -14.29 8.24
N GLN A 149 26.15 -14.85 7.10
CA GLN A 149 27.13 -15.94 7.03
C GLN A 149 28.48 -15.54 7.63
N LYS A 150 28.92 -14.29 7.40
CA LYS A 150 30.15 -13.76 7.99
C LYS A 150 30.07 -13.64 9.51
N ILE A 151 28.92 -13.24 10.04
CA ILE A 151 28.68 -13.19 11.50
C ILE A 151 28.70 -14.60 12.08
N GLU A 152 28.02 -15.56 11.44
CA GLU A 152 27.97 -16.95 11.88
C GLU A 152 29.36 -17.61 11.88
N ARG A 153 30.16 -17.37 10.84
CA ARG A 153 31.54 -17.87 10.77
C ARG A 153 32.39 -17.33 11.91
N ARG A 154 32.31 -16.02 12.17
CA ARG A 154 33.03 -15.39 13.28
C ARG A 154 32.60 -15.96 14.63
N LEU A 155 31.30 -16.17 14.84
CA LEU A 155 30.78 -16.75 16.08
C LEU A 155 31.27 -18.20 16.28
N ALA A 156 31.33 -18.99 15.21
CA ALA A 156 31.86 -20.35 15.25
C ALA A 156 33.36 -20.36 15.61
N GLU A 157 34.13 -19.46 15.02
CA GLU A 157 35.56 -19.27 15.33
C GLU A 157 35.78 -18.91 16.81
N THR A 158 35.00 -17.96 17.37
CA THR A 158 35.09 -17.62 18.80
C THR A 158 34.73 -18.79 19.69
N ARG A 159 33.67 -19.53 19.35
CA ARG A 159 33.24 -20.71 20.12
C ARG A 159 34.29 -21.81 20.12
N ALA A 160 34.97 -22.02 18.99
CA ALA A 160 36.07 -22.97 18.90
C ALA A 160 37.26 -22.52 19.75
N ALA A 161 37.65 -21.23 19.68
CA ALA A 161 38.73 -20.69 20.49
C ALA A 161 38.46 -20.80 22.00
N VAL A 162 37.21 -20.55 22.42
CA VAL A 162 36.80 -20.72 23.82
C VAL A 162 36.89 -22.18 24.24
N GLN A 163 36.39 -23.12 23.44
CA GLN A 163 36.46 -24.56 23.76
C GLN A 163 37.91 -25.06 23.88
N VAL A 164 38.81 -24.58 23.03
CA VAL A 164 40.24 -24.91 23.12
C VAL A 164 40.85 -24.31 24.38
N GLY A 165 40.51 -23.06 24.71
CA GLY A 165 40.94 -22.41 25.94
C GLY A 165 40.47 -23.14 27.20
N THR A 166 39.19 -23.52 27.24
CA THR A 166 38.62 -24.28 28.36
C THR A 166 39.23 -25.68 28.46
N ALA A 167 39.44 -26.37 27.34
CA ALA A 167 40.07 -27.69 27.32
C ALA A 167 41.54 -27.63 27.77
N ARG A 168 42.27 -26.56 27.44
CA ARG A 168 43.63 -26.33 27.94
C ARG A 168 43.63 -26.05 29.43
N LEU A 169 42.71 -25.23 29.93
CA LEU A 169 42.57 -24.93 31.36
C LEU A 169 42.23 -26.20 32.17
N SER A 170 41.33 -27.05 31.66
CA SER A 170 40.98 -28.32 32.28
C SER A 170 42.11 -29.37 32.23
N ARG A 171 43.11 -29.20 31.35
CA ARG A 171 44.30 -30.05 31.26
C ARG A 171 45.50 -29.53 32.04
N MET A 172 45.40 -28.36 32.68
CA MET A 172 46.49 -27.87 33.53
C MET A 172 46.57 -28.69 34.82
N PRO A 173 47.76 -29.15 35.24
CA PRO A 173 47.94 -29.84 36.50
C PRO A 173 47.62 -28.88 37.67
N PRO A 174 47.08 -29.37 38.80
CA PRO A 174 46.86 -28.53 39.96
C PRO A 174 48.18 -27.95 40.45
N SER A 175 48.18 -26.65 40.77
CA SER A 175 49.33 -25.95 41.37
C SER A 175 49.81 -26.71 42.62
N PRO A 176 51.12 -26.91 42.81
CA PRO A 176 51.62 -27.58 44.00
C PRO A 176 51.28 -26.75 45.25
N PRO A 177 50.86 -27.38 46.36
CA PRO A 177 50.61 -26.66 47.60
C PRO A 177 51.95 -26.18 48.18
N GLY A 178 52.11 -24.87 48.31
CA GLY A 178 53.20 -24.29 49.12
C GLY A 178 54.31 -23.52 48.39
N ALA A 179 54.03 -22.82 47.29
CA ALA A 179 54.91 -21.73 46.86
C ALA A 179 54.37 -20.41 47.44
N GLY A 180 55.13 -19.84 48.37
CA GLY A 180 54.81 -18.59 49.05
C GLY A 180 54.50 -17.45 48.07
N PHE A 181 53.54 -16.62 48.46
CA PHE A 181 53.18 -15.39 47.81
C PHE A 181 54.33 -14.38 48.01
N GLU A 182 55.29 -14.31 47.08
CA GLU A 182 56.17 -13.15 46.97
C GLU A 182 55.50 -12.10 46.09
N PRO A 183 55.12 -10.93 46.63
CA PRO A 183 54.65 -9.84 45.79
C PRO A 183 55.85 -9.24 45.06
N ALA A 184 55.99 -9.53 43.78
CA ALA A 184 56.93 -8.85 42.89
C ALA A 184 56.45 -7.42 42.59
N THR A 185 56.47 -6.55 43.61
CA THR A 185 56.50 -5.10 43.44
C THR A 185 57.88 -4.68 42.96
N ARG A 186 58.16 -4.75 41.66
CA ARG A 186 59.33 -4.06 41.09
C ARG A 186 59.28 -3.92 39.57
N TRP A 187 58.47 -3.00 39.06
CA TRP A 187 58.81 -2.20 37.87
C TRP A 187 58.18 -0.80 37.99
N LEU A 188 58.68 -0.04 38.96
CA LEU A 188 58.63 1.42 38.96
C LEU A 188 60.08 1.88 39.03
N HIS A 189 60.56 2.47 37.94
CA HIS A 189 61.31 3.73 37.87
C HIS A 189 62.26 3.75 36.66
N ALA A 190 61.99 4.67 35.74
CA ALA A 190 62.97 5.67 35.34
C ALA A 190 62.25 6.90 34.76
N PRO A 191 62.86 8.10 34.85
CA PRO A 191 62.14 9.34 35.17
C PRO A 191 62.24 10.43 34.10
N GLY A 192 61.41 11.46 34.25
CA GLY A 192 61.79 12.84 33.94
C GLY A 192 61.40 13.38 32.57
N ALA A 193 60.36 14.22 32.53
CA ALA A 193 60.48 15.63 32.14
C ALA A 193 59.13 16.35 32.24
N SER A 194 59.02 17.16 33.30
CA SER A 194 58.50 18.54 33.30
C SER A 194 57.08 18.86 32.80
N ARG A 195 56.23 19.20 33.80
CA ARG A 195 55.18 20.24 33.75
C ARG A 195 55.67 21.50 33.00
N GLN A 196 54.84 22.25 32.26
CA GLN A 196 53.82 23.19 32.77
C GLN A 196 52.94 23.78 31.64
N PRO A 197 51.86 24.54 31.97
CA PRO A 197 50.64 24.73 31.17
C PRO A 197 50.61 26.05 30.38
N GLY A 198 49.63 26.21 29.47
CA GLY A 198 49.42 27.47 28.76
C GLY A 198 48.04 27.55 28.08
N CYS A 199 47.27 28.56 28.46
CA CYS A 199 45.94 28.88 28.01
C CYS A 199 45.87 29.41 26.56
N ALA A 200 44.65 29.31 26.00
CA ALA A 200 43.97 30.27 25.14
C ALA A 200 44.58 30.71 23.78
N HIS A 201 43.90 30.36 22.68
CA HIS A 201 43.14 31.33 21.87
C HIS A 201 42.40 30.64 20.71
N ALA A 202 41.08 30.82 20.65
CA ALA A 202 40.39 31.01 19.36
C ALA A 202 40.70 32.44 18.90
N PRO A 203 40.75 32.73 17.58
CA PRO A 203 39.55 33.28 16.94
C PRO A 203 39.45 33.00 15.43
N GLY A 204 38.29 33.30 14.82
CA GLY A 204 38.29 33.66 13.41
C GLY A 204 37.06 33.29 12.58
N THR A 205 35.91 33.85 12.91
CA THR A 205 34.96 34.34 11.90
C THR A 205 34.77 35.84 12.12
N PRO A 206 34.67 36.64 11.05
CA PRO A 206 33.34 37.20 10.78
C PRO A 206 32.97 37.26 9.29
N CYS A 207 31.66 37.22 9.05
CA CYS A 207 30.98 37.59 7.80
C CYS A 207 31.22 39.08 7.45
N PRO A 208 30.72 39.61 6.30
CA PRO A 208 29.32 39.57 5.86
C PRO A 208 29.03 38.59 4.71
#